data_AF-A0A430JVL4-F1
#
_entry.id   AF-A0A430JVL4-F1
#
_cell.length_a   1.000
_cell.length_b   1.000
_cell.length_c   1.000
_cell.angle_alpha   90.00
_cell.angle_beta   90.00
_cell.angle_gamma   90.00
#
_symmetry.space_group_name_H-M   'P 1'
#
loop_
_entity.id
_entity.type
_entity.pdbx_description
1 polymer ?
#
loop_
_entity_poly.entity_id
_entity_poly.type
_entity_poly.pdbx_seq_one_letter_code
_entity_poly.pdbx_strand_id
1 'polypeptide(L)'
;MAENLDAMSGHVVEDFKTKFLTQLGVAMMGQHDIAVVWAATLAAEKGAFEAARASVVDAIQQATAACDKAAIQSYGDIKMALRVADWALKAVSSFTSAGATAILALTGLGLEVVKTFAEEIEELDEEVYVYEEAMVAFEKALAQVNAELIEVEEQVRANLLYNLEAIRSRKGAFDLTIKRTENNGSQDLQVERGLVNEITNSYMPMIADELKGIAYRIPGVSMKMAVLRDGHIGIGEQGPSGPFGEMRILLEELVRDLSWEVEKGAEDLRLAAQAIVDRDSEAQRRWDELDSFLDGGSGIDPWNDEHERDTRERP
;
A
#
# COMPACT_ATOMS: atom_id res chain seq x y z
N MET A 1 -12.48 19.22 15.08
CA MET A 1 -13.21 18.04 15.60
C MET A 1 -12.87 17.70 17.05
N ALA A 2 -11.61 17.39 17.42
CA ALA A 2 -11.25 17.01 18.80
C ALA A 2 -11.60 18.07 19.87
N GLU A 3 -11.25 19.34 19.63
CA GLU A 3 -11.58 20.45 20.54
C GLU A 3 -13.10 20.61 20.75
N ASN A 4 -13.90 20.41 19.70
CA ASN A 4 -15.36 20.45 19.76
C ASN A 4 -15.95 19.33 20.62
N LEU A 5 -15.30 18.17 20.62
CA LEU A 5 -15.71 17.02 21.42
C LEU A 5 -15.35 17.19 22.89
N ASP A 6 -14.26 17.90 23.20
CA ASP A 6 -13.83 18.17 24.57
C ASP A 6 -14.69 19.19 25.31
N ALA A 7 -15.47 19.98 24.56
CA ALA A 7 -16.50 20.86 25.09
C ALA A 7 -17.83 20.14 25.39
N MET A 8 -17.95 18.85 25.04
CA MET A 8 -19.16 18.04 25.26
C MET A 8 -18.90 16.89 26.24
N SER A 9 -19.91 16.49 27.00
CA SER A 9 -19.82 15.41 27.99
C SER A 9 -21.07 14.53 28.04
N GLY A 10 -20.89 13.34 28.61
CA GLY A 10 -21.94 12.33 28.81
C GLY A 10 -21.68 11.07 28.00
N HIS A 11 -22.36 9.98 28.36
CA HIS A 11 -22.03 8.62 27.90
C HIS A 11 -21.96 8.49 26.37
N VAL A 12 -22.90 9.10 25.65
CA VAL A 12 -22.93 9.06 24.18
C VAL A 12 -21.69 9.72 23.56
N VAL A 13 -21.26 10.86 24.10
CA VAL A 13 -20.08 11.56 23.60
C VAL A 13 -18.81 10.76 23.91
N GLU A 14 -18.73 10.16 25.11
CA GLU A 14 -17.61 9.32 25.51
C GLU A 14 -17.50 8.05 24.67
N ASP A 15 -18.62 7.35 24.43
CA ASP A 15 -18.68 6.19 23.55
C ASP A 15 -18.28 6.57 22.12
N PHE A 16 -18.78 7.69 21.59
CA PHE A 16 -18.38 8.16 20.26
C PHE A 16 -16.87 8.45 20.18
N LYS A 17 -16.27 9.09 21.19
CA LYS A 17 -14.81 9.33 21.21
C LYS A 17 -14.01 8.03 21.27
N THR A 18 -14.39 7.14 22.18
CA THR A 18 -13.58 5.96 22.52
C THR A 18 -13.79 4.79 21.57
N LYS A 19 -15.04 4.55 21.14
CA LYS A 19 -15.40 3.42 20.28
C LYS A 19 -15.36 3.79 18.79
N PHE A 20 -15.73 5.01 18.41
CA PHE A 20 -15.75 5.42 17.00
C PHE A 20 -14.49 6.18 16.59
N LEU A 21 -14.21 7.37 17.16
CA LEU A 21 -13.12 8.22 16.66
C LEU A 21 -11.73 7.65 16.86
N THR A 22 -11.50 6.98 17.99
CA THR A 22 -10.22 6.32 18.25
C THR A 22 -9.96 5.22 17.21
N GLN A 23 -10.99 4.41 16.92
CA GLN A 23 -10.90 3.37 15.90
C GLN A 23 -10.78 3.95 14.50
N LEU A 24 -11.43 5.08 14.20
CA LEU A 24 -11.33 5.77 12.92
C LEU A 24 -9.88 6.19 12.67
N GLY A 25 -9.23 6.77 13.69
CA GLY A 25 -7.81 7.10 13.63
C GLY A 25 -6.93 5.87 13.38
N VAL A 26 -7.21 4.75 14.05
CA VAL A 26 -6.48 3.49 13.85
C VAL A 26 -6.66 2.96 12.43
N ALA A 27 -7.90 2.85 11.93
CA ALA A 27 -8.19 2.35 10.58
C ALA A 27 -7.60 3.25 9.48
N MET A 28 -7.71 4.59 9.60
CA MET A 28 -7.10 5.52 8.66
C MET A 28 -5.57 5.38 8.61
N MET A 29 -4.92 5.26 9.77
CA MET A 29 -3.48 5.01 9.84
C MET A 29 -3.11 3.63 9.27
N GLY A 30 -3.94 2.62 9.54
CA GLY A 30 -3.84 1.30 8.95
C GLY A 30 -3.81 1.33 7.43
N GLN A 31 -4.82 1.96 6.84
CA GLN A 31 -4.96 2.11 5.39
C GLN A 31 -3.84 2.95 4.78
N HIS A 32 -3.37 3.99 5.50
CA HIS A 32 -2.19 4.76 5.11
C HIS A 32 -0.93 3.88 5.05
N ASP A 33 -0.70 3.05 6.06
CA ASP A 33 0.44 2.14 6.11
C ASP A 33 0.40 1.10 4.98
N ILE A 34 -0.78 0.58 4.62
CA ILE A 34 -0.95 -0.25 3.41
C ILE A 34 -0.55 0.53 2.16
N ALA A 35 -1.03 1.77 2.01
CA ALA A 35 -0.70 2.61 0.86
C ALA A 35 0.80 2.91 0.75
N VAL A 36 1.50 3.10 1.89
CA VAL A 36 2.96 3.29 1.93
C VAL A 36 3.70 2.04 1.44
N VAL A 37 3.34 0.86 1.95
CA VAL A 37 3.95 -0.41 1.49
C VAL A 37 3.69 -0.63 0.01
N TRP A 38 2.45 -0.45 -0.41
CA TRP A 38 2.04 -0.59 -1.80
C TRP A 38 2.80 0.38 -2.72
N ALA A 39 2.90 1.66 -2.38
CA ALA A 39 3.65 2.63 -3.18
C ALA A 39 5.16 2.35 -3.20
N ALA A 40 5.73 1.92 -2.07
CA ALA A 40 7.14 1.59 -1.98
C ALA A 40 7.53 0.38 -2.83
N THR A 41 6.68 -0.64 -2.92
CA THR A 41 6.91 -1.80 -3.80
C THR A 41 6.87 -1.41 -5.28
N LEU A 42 5.96 -0.52 -5.68
CA LEU A 42 5.95 0.04 -7.05
C LEU A 42 7.23 0.85 -7.34
N ALA A 43 7.69 1.63 -6.36
CA ALA A 43 8.91 2.40 -6.49
C ALA A 43 10.15 1.52 -6.60
N ALA A 44 10.22 0.43 -5.82
CA ALA A 44 11.28 -0.55 -5.90
C ALA A 44 11.39 -1.15 -7.30
N GLU A 45 10.27 -1.63 -7.85
CA GLU A 45 10.20 -2.15 -9.23
C GLU A 45 10.67 -1.10 -10.24
N LYS A 46 10.15 0.13 -10.15
CA LYS A 46 10.59 1.21 -11.03
C LYS A 46 12.11 1.43 -10.94
N GLY A 47 12.67 1.50 -9.74
CA GLY A 47 14.10 1.71 -9.51
C GLY A 47 14.95 0.55 -10.03
N ALA A 48 14.49 -0.69 -9.84
CA ALA A 48 15.13 -1.89 -10.35
C ALA A 48 15.20 -1.87 -11.89
N PHE A 49 14.09 -1.55 -12.55
CA PHE A 49 14.06 -1.45 -14.02
C PHE A 49 14.90 -0.29 -14.57
N GLU A 50 14.91 0.87 -13.91
CA GLU A 50 15.77 1.99 -14.30
C GLU A 50 17.24 1.58 -14.24
N ALA A 51 17.64 0.85 -13.19
CA ALA A 51 18.99 0.35 -13.03
C ALA A 51 19.35 -0.78 -14.02
N ALA A 52 18.44 -1.73 -14.23
CA ALA A 52 18.64 -2.80 -15.20
C ALA A 52 18.83 -2.22 -16.62
N ARG A 53 18.00 -1.24 -17.01
CA ARG A 53 18.15 -0.54 -18.30
C ARG A 53 19.48 0.19 -18.41
N ALA A 54 19.91 0.88 -17.36
CA ALA A 54 21.21 1.56 -17.35
C ALA A 54 22.36 0.55 -17.49
N SER A 55 22.26 -0.61 -16.83
CA SER A 55 23.28 -1.66 -16.85
C SER A 55 23.35 -2.35 -18.22
N VAL A 56 22.21 -2.57 -18.90
CA VAL A 56 22.20 -3.05 -20.29
C VAL A 56 22.89 -2.07 -21.23
N VAL A 57 22.65 -0.76 -21.06
CA VAL A 57 23.31 0.27 -21.89
C VAL A 57 24.83 0.25 -21.66
N ASP A 58 25.27 0.13 -20.41
CA ASP A 58 26.68 0.01 -20.05
C ASP A 58 27.32 -1.25 -20.67
N ALA A 59 26.65 -2.40 -20.56
CA ALA A 59 27.08 -3.66 -21.19
C ALA A 59 27.31 -3.50 -22.69
N ILE A 60 26.38 -2.85 -23.40
CA ILE A 60 26.48 -2.61 -24.84
C ILE A 60 27.69 -1.72 -25.16
N GLN A 61 27.89 -0.64 -24.39
CA GLN A 61 29.01 0.28 -24.59
C GLN A 61 30.36 -0.40 -24.39
N GLN A 62 30.47 -1.22 -23.34
CA GLN A 62 31.69 -1.95 -23.04
C GLN A 62 31.99 -3.06 -24.04
N ALA A 63 30.99 -3.86 -24.42
CA ALA A 63 31.13 -4.88 -25.45
C ALA A 63 31.55 -4.27 -26.80
N THR A 64 30.97 -3.12 -27.17
CA THR A 64 31.36 -2.38 -28.39
C THR A 64 32.83 -1.97 -28.33
N ALA A 65 33.26 -1.38 -27.20
CA ALA A 65 34.65 -0.95 -27.03
C ALA A 65 35.65 -2.13 -27.03
N ALA A 66 35.27 -3.28 -26.47
CA ALA A 66 36.08 -4.49 -26.48
C ALA A 66 36.22 -5.06 -27.91
N CYS A 67 35.12 -5.13 -28.66
CA CYS A 67 35.12 -5.54 -30.06
C CYS A 67 36.00 -4.64 -30.94
N ASP A 68 35.91 -3.31 -30.77
CA ASP A 68 36.74 -2.34 -31.50
C ASP A 68 38.24 -2.54 -31.23
N LYS A 69 38.61 -2.86 -29.99
CA LYS A 69 40.01 -3.16 -29.62
C LYS A 69 40.48 -4.50 -30.19
N ALA A 70 39.65 -5.54 -30.10
CA ALA A 70 39.96 -6.85 -30.67
C ALA A 70 40.18 -6.77 -32.18
N ALA A 71 39.42 -5.92 -32.88
CA ALA A 71 39.56 -5.72 -34.33
C ALA A 71 40.92 -5.15 -34.75
N ILE A 72 41.62 -4.41 -33.88
CA ILE A 72 42.96 -3.87 -34.14
C ILE A 72 44.07 -4.72 -33.52
N GLN A 73 43.78 -5.99 -33.15
CA GLN A 73 44.69 -6.91 -32.47
C GLN A 73 45.26 -6.35 -31.15
N SER A 74 44.50 -5.49 -30.48
CA SER A 74 44.79 -5.01 -29.14
C SER A 74 43.89 -5.73 -28.15
N TYR A 75 44.43 -5.98 -26.97
CA TYR A 75 43.64 -6.43 -25.82
C TYR A 75 42.56 -5.40 -25.45
N GLY A 76 41.38 -5.91 -25.08
CA GLY A 76 40.24 -5.15 -24.57
C GLY A 76 39.78 -5.68 -23.20
N ASP A 77 38.98 -4.86 -22.53
CA ASP A 77 38.42 -5.14 -21.20
C ASP A 77 36.91 -4.93 -21.23
N ILE A 78 36.17 -5.85 -20.62
CA ILE A 78 34.76 -5.67 -20.26
C ILE A 78 34.69 -5.68 -18.73
N LYS A 79 34.26 -4.55 -18.15
CA LYS A 79 34.21 -4.29 -16.70
C LYS A 79 32.85 -3.76 -16.27
N MET A 80 31.98 -4.63 -15.81
CA MET A 80 30.64 -4.22 -15.37
C MET A 80 30.50 -4.27 -13.86
N ALA A 81 30.08 -3.14 -13.28
CA ALA A 81 29.63 -3.08 -11.90
C ALA A 81 28.10 -3.02 -11.88
N LEU A 82 27.46 -4.08 -11.40
CA LEU A 82 26.01 -4.18 -11.34
C LEU A 82 25.47 -3.68 -9.98
N ARG A 83 24.37 -2.91 -10.00
CA ARG A 83 23.83 -2.22 -8.81
C ARG A 83 22.29 -2.09 -8.85
N VAL A 84 21.57 -3.09 -9.35
CA VAL A 84 20.09 -3.00 -9.50
C VAL A 84 19.44 -2.84 -8.13
N ALA A 85 19.89 -3.60 -7.14
CA ALA A 85 19.39 -3.55 -5.77
C ALA A 85 19.58 -2.20 -5.08
N ASP A 86 20.72 -1.53 -5.30
CA ASP A 86 21.00 -0.21 -4.70
C ASP A 86 20.02 0.87 -5.16
N TRP A 87 19.59 0.81 -6.42
CA TRP A 87 18.61 1.74 -6.96
C TRP A 87 17.20 1.45 -6.46
N ALA A 88 16.83 0.18 -6.34
CA ALA A 88 15.57 -0.22 -5.70
C ALA A 88 15.52 0.30 -4.24
N LEU A 89 16.60 0.16 -3.47
CA LEU A 89 16.74 0.70 -2.12
C LEU A 89 16.55 2.23 -2.08
N LYS A 90 17.19 2.97 -2.99
CA LYS A 90 17.03 4.43 -3.09
C LYS A 90 15.58 4.82 -3.41
N ALA A 91 14.94 4.12 -4.34
CA ALA A 91 13.55 4.39 -4.70
C ALA A 91 12.60 4.15 -3.51
N VAL A 92 12.79 3.05 -2.77
CA VAL A 92 12.03 2.74 -1.55
C VAL A 92 12.22 3.82 -0.47
N SER A 93 13.44 4.32 -0.28
CA SER A 93 13.74 5.35 0.73
C SER A 93 13.01 6.68 0.49
N SER A 94 12.37 6.88 -0.67
CA SER A 94 11.50 8.04 -0.91
C SER A 94 10.16 7.95 -0.15
N PHE A 95 9.79 6.76 0.32
CA PHE A 95 8.53 6.48 1.02
C PHE A 95 8.74 6.22 2.52
N THR A 96 9.97 5.96 2.97
CA THR A 96 10.30 5.70 4.37
C THR A 96 11.49 6.53 4.84
N SER A 97 11.47 6.98 6.09
CA SER A 97 12.61 7.64 6.71
C SER A 97 13.70 6.67 7.20
N ALA A 98 13.44 5.35 7.18
CA ALA A 98 14.29 4.32 7.77
C ALA A 98 15.13 3.50 6.74
N GLY A 99 15.06 3.82 5.44
CA GLY A 99 15.63 2.98 4.38
C GLY A 99 14.73 1.79 4.01
N ALA A 100 15.19 0.83 3.19
CA ALA A 100 14.36 -0.28 2.69
C ALA A 100 13.99 -1.36 3.72
N THR A 101 14.45 -1.24 4.97
CA THR A 101 14.01 -2.08 6.08
C THR A 101 13.30 -1.22 7.11
N ALA A 102 11.97 -1.31 7.14
CA ALA A 102 11.15 -0.56 8.09
C ALA A 102 9.99 -1.44 8.58
N ILE A 103 9.69 -1.39 9.88
CA ILE A 103 8.45 -1.92 10.42
C ILE A 103 7.61 -0.72 10.85
N LEU A 104 6.40 -0.60 10.31
CA LEU A 104 5.47 0.46 10.67
C LEU A 104 4.92 0.17 12.06
N ALA A 105 5.24 1.00 13.05
CA ALA A 105 5.10 0.66 14.47
C ALA A 105 3.65 0.42 14.92
N LEU A 106 2.66 1.00 14.24
CA LEU A 106 1.24 0.90 14.60
C LEU A 106 0.56 -0.32 13.99
N THR A 107 0.90 -0.64 12.75
CA THR A 107 0.30 -1.76 12.02
C THR A 107 1.15 -3.01 12.02
N GLY A 108 2.44 -2.88 12.32
CA GLY A 108 3.46 -3.93 12.17
C GLY A 108 3.58 -4.44 10.74
N LEU A 109 3.25 -3.63 9.74
CA LEU A 109 3.58 -3.93 8.34
C LEU A 109 5.08 -3.75 8.12
N GLY A 110 5.66 -4.68 7.38
CA GLY A 110 7.10 -4.74 7.15
C GLY A 110 7.42 -4.32 5.72
N LEU A 111 8.24 -3.30 5.57
CA LEU A 111 8.89 -3.01 4.31
C LEU A 111 10.27 -3.66 4.35
N GLU A 112 10.42 -4.72 3.58
CA GLU A 112 11.64 -5.50 3.48
C GLU A 112 11.77 -5.87 2.01
N VAL A 113 12.33 -4.94 1.25
CA VAL A 113 12.48 -5.12 -0.21
C VAL A 113 13.87 -5.60 -0.56
N VAL A 114 14.84 -5.39 0.35
CA VAL A 114 16.25 -5.74 0.14
C VAL A 114 16.91 -6.08 1.48
N LYS A 115 16.83 -7.33 1.95
CA LYS A 115 17.77 -7.79 2.98
C LYS A 115 19.12 -8.01 2.30
N THR A 116 20.01 -7.01 2.42
CA THR A 116 21.47 -7.13 2.24
C THR A 116 21.96 -7.96 1.05
N PHE A 117 22.12 -7.33 -0.12
CA PHE A 117 23.13 -7.73 -1.13
C PHE A 117 24.52 -7.20 -0.74
N ALA A 118 24.80 -7.07 0.56
CA ALA A 118 25.95 -6.34 1.05
C ALA A 118 27.28 -7.11 0.93
N GLU A 119 27.29 -8.34 0.42
CA GLU A 119 28.50 -9.15 0.33
C GLU A 119 28.60 -9.84 -1.04
N GLU A 120 28.68 -9.03 -2.09
CA GLU A 120 29.53 -9.17 -3.28
C GLU A 120 28.83 -8.44 -4.42
N ILE A 121 29.40 -7.29 -4.82
CA ILE A 121 29.16 -6.81 -6.16
C ILE A 121 29.76 -7.90 -7.04
N GLU A 122 28.92 -8.62 -7.79
CA GLU A 122 29.45 -9.40 -8.91
C GLU A 122 29.96 -8.39 -9.94
N GLU A 123 31.21 -7.95 -9.78
CA GLU A 123 31.90 -7.21 -10.82
C GLU A 123 32.32 -8.21 -11.88
N LEU A 124 31.75 -8.11 -13.07
CA LEU A 124 32.24 -8.85 -14.21
C LEU A 124 33.50 -8.14 -14.70
N ASP A 125 34.66 -8.70 -14.41
CA ASP A 125 35.98 -8.22 -14.87
C ASP A 125 36.59 -9.28 -15.80
N GLU A 126 36.22 -9.22 -17.09
CA GLU A 126 36.70 -10.17 -18.11
C GLU A 126 37.64 -9.51 -19.11
N GLU A 127 38.83 -10.11 -19.20
CA GLU A 127 39.86 -9.83 -20.19
C GLU A 127 39.50 -10.49 -21.53
N VAL A 128 39.58 -9.75 -22.64
CA VAL A 128 39.10 -10.21 -23.96
C VAL A 128 40.12 -9.93 -25.06
N TYR A 129 40.40 -10.95 -25.89
CA TYR A 129 41.38 -10.88 -26.98
C TYR A 129 40.75 -11.00 -28.38
N VAL A 130 39.58 -11.64 -28.49
CA VAL A 130 38.87 -11.84 -29.76
C VAL A 130 37.38 -11.52 -29.67
N TYR A 131 36.75 -11.36 -30.83
CA TYR A 131 35.32 -11.04 -30.93
C TYR A 131 34.43 -12.04 -30.20
N GLU A 132 34.69 -13.33 -30.34
CA GLU A 132 33.89 -14.39 -29.70
C GLU A 132 33.94 -14.30 -28.17
N GLU A 133 35.10 -13.98 -27.60
CA GLU A 133 35.26 -13.76 -26.16
C GLU A 133 34.49 -12.52 -25.70
N ALA A 134 34.47 -11.43 -26.50
CA ALA A 134 33.71 -10.23 -26.20
C ALA A 134 32.20 -10.49 -26.15
N MET A 135 31.70 -11.29 -27.09
CA MET A 135 30.29 -11.67 -27.15
C MET A 135 29.88 -12.58 -26.00
N VAL A 136 30.74 -13.53 -25.60
CA VAL A 136 30.47 -14.40 -24.44
C VAL A 136 30.42 -13.58 -23.14
N ALA A 137 31.35 -12.65 -22.95
CA ALA A 137 31.33 -11.74 -21.79
C ALA A 137 30.07 -10.83 -21.79
N PHE A 138 29.65 -10.35 -22.96
CA PHE A 138 28.41 -9.57 -23.10
C PHE A 138 27.15 -10.40 -22.76
N GLU A 139 27.08 -11.66 -23.20
CA GLU A 139 25.96 -12.55 -22.84
C GLU A 139 25.90 -12.80 -21.33
N LYS A 140 27.04 -13.04 -20.69
CA LYS A 140 27.12 -13.20 -19.22
C LYS A 140 26.65 -11.94 -18.50
N ALA A 141 27.08 -10.77 -18.94
CA ALA A 141 26.65 -9.49 -18.40
C ALA A 141 25.12 -9.33 -18.45
N LEU A 142 24.49 -9.63 -19.61
CA LEU A 142 23.03 -9.56 -19.73
C LEU A 142 22.32 -10.60 -18.84
N ALA A 143 22.88 -11.80 -18.73
CA ALA A 143 22.35 -12.83 -17.84
C ALA A 143 22.41 -12.40 -16.37
N GLN A 144 23.50 -11.75 -15.95
CA GLN A 144 23.69 -11.23 -14.60
C GLN A 144 22.69 -10.10 -14.28
N VAL A 145 22.47 -9.15 -15.22
CA VAL A 145 21.43 -8.12 -15.08
C VAL A 145 20.06 -8.75 -14.85
N ASN A 146 19.75 -9.81 -15.59
CA ASN A 146 18.48 -10.50 -15.44
C ASN A 146 18.38 -11.26 -14.10
N ALA A 147 19.47 -11.88 -13.64
CA ALA A 147 19.54 -12.57 -12.36
C ALA A 147 19.27 -11.61 -11.18
N GLU A 148 19.93 -10.45 -11.14
CA GLU A 148 19.66 -9.46 -10.09
C GLU A 148 18.22 -8.92 -10.15
N LEU A 149 17.68 -8.73 -11.35
CA LEU A 149 16.30 -8.28 -11.52
C LEU A 149 15.29 -9.33 -10.99
N ILE A 150 15.56 -10.62 -11.24
CA ILE A 150 14.78 -11.74 -10.67
C ILE A 150 14.79 -11.66 -9.14
N GLU A 151 15.96 -11.49 -8.53
CA GLU A 151 16.08 -11.47 -7.07
C GLU A 151 15.33 -10.30 -6.44
N VAL A 152 15.41 -9.11 -7.03
CA VAL A 152 14.65 -7.94 -6.56
C VAL A 152 13.14 -8.20 -6.67
N GLU A 153 12.67 -8.73 -7.80
CA GLU A 153 11.26 -9.02 -8.03
C GLU A 153 10.71 -10.11 -7.10
N GLU A 154 11.52 -11.14 -6.79
CA GLU A 154 11.15 -12.15 -5.81
C GLU A 154 11.02 -11.56 -4.41
N GLN A 155 11.89 -10.63 -4.03
CA GLN A 155 11.83 -9.96 -2.73
C GLN A 155 10.64 -8.99 -2.65
N VAL A 156 10.37 -8.23 -3.72
CA VAL A 156 9.15 -7.40 -3.82
C VAL A 156 7.90 -8.28 -3.68
N ARG A 157 7.85 -9.40 -4.41
CA ARG A 157 6.74 -10.36 -4.32
C ARG A 157 6.58 -10.91 -2.91
N ALA A 158 7.66 -11.36 -2.29
CA ALA A 158 7.65 -11.90 -0.93
C ALA A 158 7.17 -10.85 0.08
N ASN A 159 7.62 -9.60 -0.07
CA ASN A 159 7.18 -8.50 0.79
C ASN A 159 5.68 -8.20 0.64
N LEU A 160 5.16 -8.19 -0.59
CA LEU A 160 3.73 -8.02 -0.84
C LEU A 160 2.91 -9.13 -0.19
N LEU A 161 3.30 -10.39 -0.37
CA LEU A 161 2.61 -11.55 0.20
C LEU A 161 2.66 -11.54 1.73
N TYR A 162 3.82 -11.25 2.32
CA TYR A 162 3.97 -11.11 3.76
C TYR A 162 3.02 -10.06 4.33
N ASN A 163 2.95 -8.87 3.70
CA ASN A 163 2.08 -7.81 4.17
C ASN A 163 0.59 -8.14 3.96
N LEU A 164 0.22 -8.78 2.85
CA LEU A 164 -1.15 -9.25 2.63
C LEU A 164 -1.60 -10.20 3.75
N GLU A 165 -0.77 -11.19 4.11
CA GLU A 165 -1.04 -12.08 5.24
C GLU A 165 -1.14 -11.32 6.56
N ALA A 166 -0.24 -10.35 6.77
CA ALA A 166 -0.19 -9.54 7.97
C ALA A 166 -1.41 -8.59 8.13
N ILE A 167 -1.97 -8.11 7.01
CA ILE A 167 -3.22 -7.32 6.98
C ILE A 167 -4.41 -8.24 7.32
N ARG A 168 -4.50 -9.38 6.63
CA ARG A 168 -5.61 -10.34 6.81
C ARG A 168 -5.68 -10.93 8.22
N SER A 169 -4.53 -11.11 8.88
CA SER A 169 -4.46 -11.62 10.26
C SER A 169 -4.79 -10.58 11.34
N ARG A 170 -4.76 -9.28 11.01
CA ARG A 170 -4.90 -8.17 11.98
C ARG A 170 -5.95 -7.15 11.52
N LYS A 171 -7.11 -7.64 11.07
CA LYS A 171 -8.20 -6.82 10.50
C LYS A 171 -8.49 -5.53 11.26
N GLY A 172 -8.64 -5.59 12.60
CA GLY A 172 -8.93 -4.42 13.43
C GLY A 172 -7.86 -3.33 13.49
N ALA A 173 -6.67 -3.55 12.90
CA ALA A 173 -5.68 -2.49 12.71
C ALA A 173 -5.88 -1.69 11.41
N PHE A 174 -6.78 -2.15 10.52
CA PHE A 174 -6.97 -1.61 9.16
C PHE A 174 -8.44 -1.27 8.85
N ASP A 175 -9.35 -1.72 9.69
CA ASP A 175 -10.80 -1.73 9.47
C ASP A 175 -11.54 -1.31 10.74
N LEU A 176 -12.57 -0.48 10.58
CA LEU A 176 -13.35 0.10 11.66
C LEU A 176 -14.69 -0.61 11.76
N THR A 177 -14.85 -1.64 12.58
CA THR A 177 -16.21 -2.16 12.78
C THR A 177 -17.07 -1.17 13.57
N ILE A 178 -17.95 -0.44 12.87
CA ILE A 178 -18.89 0.48 13.50
C ILE A 178 -19.96 -0.26 14.30
N LYS A 179 -20.25 0.24 15.50
CA LYS A 179 -21.39 -0.18 16.32
C LYS A 179 -22.15 1.04 16.77
N ARG A 180 -23.46 0.88 16.97
CA ARG A 180 -24.31 1.93 17.51
C ARG A 180 -23.80 2.37 18.89
N THR A 181 -23.80 3.68 19.13
CA THR A 181 -23.47 4.23 20.46
C THR A 181 -24.50 3.80 21.52
N GLU A 182 -24.05 3.43 22.72
CA GLU A 182 -24.94 3.03 23.80
C GLU A 182 -25.38 4.23 24.66
N ASN A 183 -26.63 4.21 25.13
CA ASN A 183 -27.13 5.15 26.13
C ASN A 183 -27.51 4.41 27.40
N ASN A 184 -26.69 4.55 28.45
CA ASN A 184 -26.88 3.85 29.71
C ASN A 184 -27.84 4.59 30.66
N GLY A 185 -28.61 5.56 30.15
CA GLY A 185 -29.59 6.32 30.92
C GLY A 185 -29.01 7.43 31.79
N SER A 186 -27.76 7.84 31.57
CA SER A 186 -27.14 8.94 32.33
C SER A 186 -27.75 10.29 31.92
N GLN A 187 -28.22 11.07 32.90
CA GLN A 187 -28.84 12.38 32.68
C GLN A 187 -27.84 13.54 32.51
N ASP A 188 -26.54 13.30 32.70
CA ASP A 188 -25.47 14.32 32.61
C ASP A 188 -24.93 14.47 31.17
N LEU A 189 -25.83 14.62 30.21
CA LEU A 189 -25.46 14.90 28.82
C LEU A 189 -25.33 16.42 28.63
N GLN A 190 -24.11 16.94 28.56
CA GLN A 190 -23.84 18.27 28.02
C GLN A 190 -23.45 18.13 26.56
N VAL A 191 -24.44 18.20 25.68
CA VAL A 191 -24.23 18.24 24.24
C VAL A 191 -24.50 19.63 23.72
N GLU A 192 -23.47 20.25 23.13
CA GLU A 192 -23.60 21.50 22.42
C GLU A 192 -24.06 21.22 20.99
N ARG A 193 -25.33 21.54 20.69
CA ARG A 193 -25.93 21.28 19.36
C ARG A 193 -25.11 21.88 18.22
N GLY A 194 -24.49 23.04 18.41
CA GLY A 194 -23.64 23.67 17.41
C GLY A 194 -22.44 22.79 17.04
N LEU A 195 -21.78 22.22 18.04
CA LEU A 195 -20.61 21.36 17.87
C LEU A 195 -20.96 20.02 17.24
N VAL A 196 -22.06 19.38 17.67
CA VAL A 196 -22.58 18.17 17.01
C VAL A 196 -22.90 18.44 15.54
N ASN A 197 -23.56 19.56 15.24
CA ASN A 197 -23.88 19.92 13.87
C ASN A 197 -22.63 20.16 13.02
N GLU A 198 -21.58 20.77 13.57
CA GLU A 198 -20.32 20.96 12.86
C GLU A 198 -19.59 19.64 12.59
N ILE A 199 -19.58 18.72 13.56
CA ILE A 199 -19.00 17.38 13.40
C ILE A 199 -19.75 16.59 12.33
N THR A 200 -21.07 16.52 12.46
CA THR A 200 -21.92 15.64 11.65
C THR A 200 -22.26 16.18 10.27
N ASN A 201 -22.29 17.51 10.09
CA ASN A 201 -22.63 18.14 8.80
C ASN A 201 -21.44 18.81 8.11
N SER A 202 -20.25 18.85 8.71
CA SER A 202 -19.06 19.43 8.07
C SER A 202 -17.88 18.48 8.13
N TYR A 203 -17.34 18.17 9.31
CA TYR A 203 -16.09 17.40 9.38
C TYR A 203 -16.23 15.95 8.88
N MET A 204 -17.24 15.22 9.33
CA MET A 204 -17.42 13.82 8.94
C MET A 204 -17.76 13.65 7.45
N PRO A 205 -18.68 14.45 6.86
CA PRO A 205 -18.89 14.43 5.41
C PRO A 205 -17.62 14.76 4.61
N MET A 206 -16.82 15.74 5.04
CA MET A 206 -15.55 16.06 4.37
C MET A 206 -14.57 14.87 4.39
N ILE A 207 -14.46 14.16 5.52
CA ILE A 207 -13.62 12.95 5.63
C ILE A 207 -14.13 11.85 4.70
N ALA A 208 -15.44 11.56 4.72
CA ALA A 208 -16.05 10.55 3.86
C ALA A 208 -15.84 10.88 2.37
N ASP A 209 -16.04 12.13 1.96
CA ASP A 209 -15.85 12.54 0.57
C ASP A 209 -14.38 12.44 0.12
N GLU A 210 -13.41 12.74 1.00
CA GLU A 210 -12.00 12.52 0.69
C GLU A 210 -11.68 11.03 0.54
N LEU A 211 -12.21 10.17 1.43
CA LEU A 211 -12.04 8.71 1.34
C LEU A 211 -12.63 8.16 0.03
N LYS A 212 -13.83 8.60 -0.39
CA LYS A 212 -14.39 8.26 -1.71
C LYS A 212 -13.50 8.71 -2.85
N GLY A 213 -12.96 9.93 -2.75
CA GLY A 213 -12.01 10.46 -3.74
C GLY A 213 -10.73 9.63 -3.83
N ILE A 214 -10.20 9.15 -2.70
CA ILE A 214 -9.05 8.24 -2.64
C ILE A 214 -9.41 6.90 -3.26
N ALA A 215 -10.51 6.26 -2.83
CA ALA A 215 -11.00 5.00 -3.38
C ALA A 215 -11.15 5.04 -4.91
N TYR A 216 -11.69 6.14 -5.45
CA TYR A 216 -11.84 6.32 -6.89
C TYR A 216 -10.49 6.35 -7.65
N ARG A 217 -9.41 6.82 -7.01
CA ARG A 217 -8.08 6.96 -7.63
C ARG A 217 -7.26 5.67 -7.56
N ILE A 218 -7.46 4.84 -6.53
CA ILE A 218 -6.68 3.61 -6.30
C ILE A 218 -6.66 2.67 -7.53
N PRO A 219 -7.80 2.39 -8.22
CA PRO A 219 -7.81 1.52 -9.40
C PRO A 219 -6.90 1.98 -10.55
N GLY A 220 -6.61 3.29 -10.63
CA GLY A 220 -5.79 3.88 -11.68
C GLY A 220 -4.29 3.56 -11.58
N VAL A 221 -3.83 2.98 -10.47
CA VAL A 221 -2.43 2.59 -10.29
C VAL A 221 -2.27 1.11 -10.61
N SER A 222 -1.38 0.79 -11.54
CA SER A 222 -1.13 -0.58 -11.98
C SER A 222 0.35 -0.82 -12.26
N MET A 223 0.91 -1.85 -11.63
CA MET A 223 2.25 -2.35 -11.94
C MET A 223 2.28 -3.11 -13.27
N LYS A 224 1.22 -3.90 -13.55
CA LYS A 224 1.12 -4.74 -14.76
C LYS A 224 1.38 -3.96 -16.05
N MET A 225 0.83 -2.74 -16.15
CA MET A 225 1.01 -1.90 -17.33
C MET A 225 2.44 -1.38 -17.51
N ALA A 226 3.21 -1.27 -16.42
CA ALA A 226 4.56 -0.72 -16.43
C ALA A 226 5.64 -1.78 -16.70
N VAL A 227 5.37 -3.05 -16.34
CA VAL A 227 6.37 -4.13 -16.37
C VAL A 227 6.17 -5.16 -17.49
N LEU A 228 5.12 -5.02 -18.33
CA LEU A 228 4.84 -5.97 -19.43
C LEU A 228 6.04 -6.11 -20.37
N ARG A 229 6.57 -7.33 -20.49
CA ARG A 229 7.84 -7.63 -21.19
C ARG A 229 7.93 -9.10 -21.62
N ASP A 230 9.03 -9.45 -22.26
CA ASP A 230 9.34 -10.84 -22.57
C ASP A 230 9.37 -11.71 -21.29
N GLY A 231 8.75 -12.89 -21.35
CA GLY A 231 8.59 -13.78 -20.19
C GLY A 231 9.89 -14.33 -19.60
N HIS A 232 11.03 -14.21 -20.30
CA HIS A 232 12.34 -14.62 -19.79
C HIS A 232 13.04 -13.51 -18.98
N ILE A 233 12.48 -12.30 -18.92
CA ILE A 233 13.05 -11.17 -18.17
C ILE A 233 12.37 -11.07 -16.80
N GLY A 234 13.17 -11.03 -15.73
CA GLY A 234 12.65 -11.03 -14.37
C GLY A 234 11.95 -12.36 -14.02
N ILE A 235 11.05 -12.34 -13.05
CA ILE A 235 10.26 -13.52 -12.64
C ILE A 235 9.13 -13.87 -13.63
N GLY A 236 8.98 -13.09 -14.69
CA GLY A 236 8.01 -13.32 -15.77
C GLY A 236 7.47 -12.04 -16.42
N GLU A 237 6.60 -12.23 -17.42
CA GLU A 237 6.03 -11.16 -18.27
C GLU A 237 5.39 -10.03 -17.46
N GLN A 238 4.82 -10.33 -16.29
CA GLN A 238 4.10 -9.35 -15.45
C GLN A 238 4.78 -9.11 -14.09
N GLY A 239 5.97 -9.66 -13.83
CA GLY A 239 6.70 -9.48 -12.57
C GLY A 239 5.83 -9.77 -11.33
N PRO A 240 5.96 -9.00 -10.22
CA PRO A 240 5.17 -9.19 -9.01
C PRO A 240 3.78 -8.53 -9.02
N SER A 241 3.23 -8.23 -10.22
CA SER A 241 1.98 -7.45 -10.35
C SER A 241 0.73 -8.14 -9.79
N GLY A 242 0.72 -9.47 -9.65
CA GLY A 242 -0.40 -10.22 -9.05
C GLY A 242 -0.68 -9.80 -7.61
N PRO A 243 0.23 -10.09 -6.65
CA PRO A 243 0.09 -9.65 -5.25
C PRO A 243 -0.03 -8.12 -5.10
N PHE A 244 0.59 -7.34 -5.98
CA PHE A 244 0.43 -5.89 -6.01
C PHE A 244 -1.02 -5.48 -6.32
N GLY A 245 -1.66 -6.15 -7.27
CA GLY A 245 -3.06 -5.94 -7.64
C GLY A 245 -4.03 -6.40 -6.55
N GLU A 246 -3.72 -7.49 -5.85
CA GLU A 246 -4.50 -7.96 -4.71
C GLU A 246 -4.48 -6.95 -3.56
N MET A 247 -3.30 -6.40 -3.22
CA MET A 247 -3.18 -5.36 -2.19
C MET A 247 -3.92 -4.08 -2.58
N ARG A 248 -3.91 -3.71 -3.87
CA ARG A 248 -4.69 -2.58 -4.40
C ARG A 248 -6.19 -2.77 -4.19
N ILE A 249 -6.73 -3.96 -4.51
CA ILE A 249 -8.16 -4.25 -4.35
C ILE A 249 -8.54 -4.18 -2.87
N LEU A 250 -7.76 -4.82 -2.00
CA LEU A 250 -7.99 -4.80 -0.56
C LEU A 250 -7.98 -3.36 0.00
N LEU A 251 -7.01 -2.54 -0.40
CA LEU A 251 -6.95 -1.14 0.02
C LEU A 251 -8.14 -0.33 -0.50
N GLU A 252 -8.56 -0.54 -1.76
CA GLU A 252 -9.75 0.12 -2.32
C GLU A 252 -10.99 -0.21 -1.49
N GLU A 253 -11.21 -1.48 -1.19
CA GLU A 253 -12.38 -1.95 -0.46
C GLU A 253 -12.39 -1.41 0.97
N LEU A 254 -11.26 -1.48 1.69
CA LEU A 254 -11.12 -0.91 3.03
C LEU A 254 -11.41 0.59 3.07
N VAL A 255 -10.92 1.37 2.10
CA VAL A 255 -11.15 2.81 2.03
C VAL A 255 -12.62 3.14 1.70
N ARG A 256 -13.25 2.33 0.84
CA ARG A 256 -14.67 2.49 0.49
C ARG A 256 -15.58 2.15 1.67
N ASP A 257 -15.27 1.07 2.38
CA ASP A 257 -16.00 0.67 3.57
C ASP A 257 -15.87 1.73 4.67
N LEU A 258 -14.64 2.17 4.96
CA LEU A 258 -14.39 3.23 5.94
C LEU A 258 -15.12 4.54 5.60
N SER A 259 -15.24 4.90 4.33
CA SER A 259 -16.04 6.06 3.94
C SER A 259 -17.51 5.90 4.36
N TRP A 260 -18.11 4.73 4.15
CA TRP A 260 -19.49 4.47 4.54
C TRP A 260 -19.62 4.49 6.07
N GLU A 261 -18.65 3.92 6.78
CA GLU A 261 -18.64 3.90 8.24
C GLU A 261 -18.51 5.31 8.84
N VAL A 262 -17.74 6.20 8.20
CA VAL A 262 -17.68 7.62 8.58
C VAL A 262 -19.04 8.30 8.41
N GLU A 263 -19.75 8.06 7.32
CA GLU A 263 -21.11 8.59 7.15
C GLU A 263 -22.08 8.06 8.21
N LYS A 264 -22.00 6.76 8.52
CA LYS A 264 -22.84 6.12 9.51
C LYS A 264 -22.53 6.55 10.93
N GLY A 265 -21.25 6.77 11.26
CA GLY A 265 -20.84 7.34 12.55
C GLY A 265 -21.35 8.76 12.74
N ALA A 266 -21.36 9.58 11.68
CA ALA A 266 -21.97 10.90 11.71
C ALA A 266 -23.48 10.83 11.94
N GLU A 267 -24.16 9.90 11.27
CA GLU A 267 -25.59 9.67 11.43
C GLU A 267 -25.94 9.18 12.86
N ASP A 268 -25.16 8.24 13.41
CA ASP A 268 -25.31 7.74 14.77
C ASP A 268 -25.20 8.86 15.81
N LEU A 269 -24.13 9.67 15.75
CA LEU A 269 -23.94 10.80 16.66
C LEU A 269 -25.08 11.83 16.55
N ARG A 270 -25.51 12.13 15.31
CA ARG A 270 -26.59 13.11 15.06
C ARG A 270 -27.91 12.62 15.65
N LEU A 271 -28.27 11.35 15.39
CA LEU A 271 -29.52 10.76 15.88
C LEU A 271 -29.52 10.62 17.40
N ALA A 272 -28.38 10.20 17.99
CA ALA A 272 -28.22 10.11 19.43
C ALA A 272 -28.40 11.47 20.12
N ALA A 273 -27.78 12.52 19.57
CA ALA A 273 -27.92 13.89 20.09
C ALA A 273 -29.37 14.39 19.98
N GLN A 274 -30.04 14.20 18.84
CA GLN A 274 -31.44 14.60 18.65
C GLN A 274 -32.40 13.85 19.58
N ALA A 275 -32.22 12.53 19.71
CA ALA A 275 -33.05 11.70 20.57
C ALA A 275 -32.96 12.12 22.05
N ILE A 276 -31.76 12.46 22.53
CA ILE A 276 -31.54 12.76 23.96
C ILE A 276 -31.76 14.24 24.28
N VAL A 277 -31.19 15.15 23.49
CA VAL A 277 -31.25 16.60 23.76
C VAL A 277 -32.60 17.17 23.36
N ASP A 278 -33.14 16.74 22.22
CA ASP A 278 -34.37 17.32 21.66
C ASP A 278 -35.60 16.52 22.10
N ARG A 279 -35.39 15.35 22.73
CA ARG A 279 -36.42 14.37 23.10
C ARG A 279 -37.29 14.00 21.89
N ASP A 280 -36.67 13.95 20.73
CA ASP A 280 -37.33 13.64 19.46
C ASP A 280 -37.56 12.12 19.38
N SER A 281 -38.82 11.70 19.54
CA SER A 281 -39.23 10.30 19.45
C SER A 281 -39.00 9.69 18.06
N GLU A 282 -39.04 10.50 17.00
CA GLU A 282 -38.74 10.03 15.65
C GLU A 282 -37.24 9.83 15.44
N ALA A 283 -36.41 10.71 16.02
CA ALA A 283 -34.96 10.49 16.06
C ALA A 283 -34.60 9.23 16.86
N GLN A 284 -35.24 9.00 18.01
CA GLN A 284 -35.06 7.77 18.80
C GLN A 284 -35.40 6.52 17.97
N ARG A 285 -36.54 6.51 17.28
CA ARG A 285 -36.94 5.38 16.43
C ARG A 285 -35.92 5.11 15.32
N ARG A 286 -35.47 6.15 14.61
CA ARG A 286 -34.44 6.02 13.57
C ARG A 286 -33.11 5.55 14.12
N TRP A 287 -32.77 5.98 15.34
CA TRP A 287 -31.56 5.53 16.02
C TRP A 287 -31.65 4.04 16.40
N ASP A 288 -32.82 3.58 16.84
CA ASP A 288 -33.06 2.16 17.12
C ASP A 288 -33.04 1.29 15.85
N GLU A 289 -33.54 1.82 14.73
CA GLU A 289 -33.49 1.16 13.42
C GLU A 289 -32.06 1.11 12.82
N LEU A 290 -31.17 2.05 13.20
CA LEU A 290 -29.80 2.13 12.68
C LEU A 290 -28.98 0.87 13.00
N ASP A 291 -29.17 0.27 14.18
CA ASP A 291 -28.41 -0.92 14.61
C ASP A 291 -28.55 -2.08 13.60
N SER A 292 -29.78 -2.33 13.13
CA SER A 292 -30.06 -3.36 12.13
C SER A 292 -29.49 -3.03 10.74
N PHE A 293 -29.29 -1.75 10.44
CA PHE A 293 -28.65 -1.31 9.21
C PHE A 293 -27.13 -1.44 9.30
N LEU A 294 -26.53 -1.17 10.47
CA LEU A 294 -25.10 -1.36 10.69
C LEU A 294 -24.69 -2.83 10.54
N ASP A 295 -25.52 -3.76 11.02
CA ASP A 295 -25.32 -5.20 10.84
C ASP A 295 -25.26 -5.63 9.35
N GLY A 296 -25.87 -4.86 8.45
CA GLY A 296 -25.86 -5.12 7.01
C GLY A 296 -24.59 -4.66 6.29
N GLY A 297 -23.77 -3.81 6.92
CA GLY A 297 -22.55 -3.24 6.36
C GLY A 297 -22.76 -2.33 5.14
N SER A 298 -21.66 -1.92 4.52
CA SER A 298 -21.68 -1.08 3.30
C SER A 298 -22.09 -1.84 2.02
N GLY A 299 -22.21 -3.17 2.11
CA GLY A 299 -22.33 -4.07 0.95
C GLY A 299 -20.99 -4.37 0.26
N ILE A 300 -19.88 -3.85 0.80
CA ILE A 300 -18.51 -4.21 0.45
C ILE A 300 -17.98 -5.05 1.60
N ASP A 301 -17.34 -6.18 1.29
CA ASP A 301 -16.62 -6.99 2.27
C ASP A 301 -15.16 -7.06 1.84
N PRO A 302 -14.28 -6.21 2.41
CA PRO A 302 -12.84 -6.21 2.11
C PRO A 302 -12.16 -7.56 2.41
N TRP A 303 -12.87 -8.46 3.10
CA TRP A 303 -12.36 -9.74 3.55
C TRP A 303 -12.91 -10.93 2.78
N ASN A 304 -13.70 -10.69 1.73
CA ASN A 304 -14.21 -11.76 0.90
C ASN A 304 -13.09 -12.33 0.01
N ASP A 305 -12.76 -13.60 0.21
CA ASP A 305 -11.73 -14.32 -0.56
C ASP A 305 -12.13 -14.56 -2.05
N GLU A 306 -13.34 -14.16 -2.48
CA GLU A 306 -13.80 -14.39 -3.87
C GLU A 306 -13.01 -13.62 -4.93
N HIS A 307 -12.42 -12.47 -4.59
CA HIS A 307 -11.56 -11.70 -5.50
C HIS A 307 -10.25 -12.41 -5.86
N GLU A 308 -9.85 -13.43 -5.08
CA GLU A 308 -8.65 -14.24 -5.33
C GLU A 308 -8.77 -15.16 -6.57
N ARG A 309 -9.99 -15.43 -7.05
CA ARG A 309 -10.21 -16.38 -8.16
C ARG A 309 -10.01 -15.76 -9.55
N ASP A 310 -10.32 -14.47 -9.73
CA ASP A 310 -10.21 -13.80 -11.04
C ASP A 310 -8.77 -13.34 -11.36
N THR A 311 -7.90 -13.20 -10.36
CA THR A 311 -6.47 -12.87 -10.55
C THR A 311 -5.58 -14.11 -10.74
N ARG A 312 -5.95 -15.27 -10.16
CA ARG A 312 -5.21 -16.55 -10.32
C ARG A 312 -5.47 -17.24 -11.66
N GLU A 313 -6.55 -16.89 -12.36
CA GLU A 313 -6.96 -17.55 -13.62
C GLU A 313 -6.58 -16.80 -14.90
N ARG A 314 -5.89 -15.66 -14.83
CA ARG A 314 -5.42 -14.97 -16.04
C ARG A 314 -3.95 -15.25 -16.31
N PRO A 315 -3.63 -15.96 -17.41
CA PRO A 315 -2.25 -16.22 -17.82
C PRO A 315 -1.46 -14.93 -18.08
#